data_AF-A0ABC9FCG0-F1
#
_entry.id   AF-A0ABC9FCG0-F1
#
_cell.length_a   1.000
_cell.length_b   1.000
_cell.length_c   1.000
_cell.angle_alpha   90.00
_cell.angle_beta   90.00
_cell.angle_gamma   90.00
#
_symmetry.space_group_name_H-M   'P 1'
#
loop_
_entity.id
_entity.type
_entity.pdbx_description
1 polymer ?
#
loop_
_entity_poly.entity_id
_entity_poly.type
_entity_poly.pdbx_seq_one_letter_code
_entity_poly.pdbx_strand_id
1 'polypeptide(L)'
;MKKTIVLYPGLFASHFVPMMQLADVLLDEGYAVAVALIDLTLDQDAALSSAADRVAVAKPSLAIHRLPRIHDPPTVAETGEPLLWYFEVVKRYNERLREFLRSLPPPTVHAVVIDAPSVAALDVAREIGVPAYTFYAANASAAAVFFQLPWFPRATAAGDGDGQPRRSFKDLGDAPVEFRGVPPMPASYLMREALLDPDTEIYKAMMEAMRRNAEDADGVLVNTFASLEPRAVEALRGPQLLPPAAAGGERRTPPPVYCVGPLVAAGTEGEDKKHECVAWLDTQPDRSVVFLCFGSIGAVTHSAEQIRNIAAGLWSSGHRFLWVVRAPLPVGSDGERLFDPRADADLDALLPAGFLEGTEGRGLVVKHWAPQVEVLRHRATGAFVTHCGWNSALEGITAGMPMLCWPMYAEQKMNKVVMVEEVGDGDRGRGEAQGKGGGAQGCRRRSL
;
A
#
# COMPACT_ATOMS: atom_id res chain seq x y z
N MET A 1 26.42 -6.58 -23.29
CA MET A 1 24.96 -6.68 -23.09
C MET A 1 24.60 -5.98 -21.80
N LYS A 2 23.53 -5.17 -21.79
CA LYS A 2 23.02 -4.51 -20.58
C LYS A 2 22.48 -5.58 -19.63
N LYS A 3 22.77 -5.49 -18.34
CA LYS A 3 22.17 -6.35 -17.31
C LYS A 3 20.68 -6.00 -17.19
N THR A 4 19.82 -6.99 -17.09
CA THR A 4 18.35 -6.84 -17.02
C THR A 4 17.86 -7.14 -15.61
N ILE A 5 17.10 -6.22 -15.04
CA ILE A 5 16.31 -6.45 -13.83
C ILE A 5 14.88 -6.79 -14.26
N VAL A 6 14.33 -7.87 -13.72
CA VAL A 6 12.94 -8.26 -13.96
C VAL A 6 12.07 -7.84 -12.78
N LEU A 7 11.02 -7.09 -13.04
CA LEU A 7 10.06 -6.62 -12.05
C LEU A 7 8.78 -7.47 -12.11
N TYR A 8 8.33 -7.98 -10.96
CA TYR A 8 7.12 -8.79 -10.82
C TYR A 8 6.15 -8.11 -9.84
N PRO A 9 5.28 -7.21 -10.31
CA PRO A 9 4.58 -6.21 -9.50
C PRO A 9 3.35 -6.71 -8.73
N GLY A 10 3.01 -8.00 -8.80
CA GLY A 10 1.80 -8.52 -8.18
C GLY A 10 0.52 -8.12 -8.93
N LEU A 11 -0.59 -8.02 -8.21
CA LEU A 11 -1.95 -7.98 -8.77
C LEU A 11 -2.72 -6.67 -8.58
N PHE A 12 -2.16 -5.68 -7.87
CA PHE A 12 -2.87 -4.46 -7.54
C PHE A 12 -2.11 -3.22 -8.00
N ALA A 13 -2.84 -2.19 -8.43
CA ALA A 13 -2.27 -0.92 -8.86
C ALA A 13 -1.39 -0.26 -7.79
N SER A 14 -1.73 -0.42 -6.50
CA SER A 14 -0.94 0.09 -5.36
C SER A 14 0.44 -0.56 -5.22
N HIS A 15 0.67 -1.72 -5.82
CA HIS A 15 1.97 -2.40 -5.85
C HIS A 15 2.68 -2.14 -7.19
N PHE A 16 1.92 -2.14 -8.28
CA PHE A 16 2.42 -1.84 -9.62
C PHE A 16 3.01 -0.44 -9.75
N VAL A 17 2.26 0.61 -9.40
CA VAL A 17 2.68 2.01 -9.59
C VAL A 17 4.03 2.33 -8.94
N PRO A 18 4.27 2.06 -7.65
CA PRO A 18 5.57 2.34 -7.04
C PRO A 18 6.70 1.48 -7.63
N MET A 19 6.42 0.24 -8.04
CA MET A 19 7.42 -0.58 -8.74
C MET A 19 7.76 -0.02 -10.13
N MET A 20 6.82 0.66 -10.81
CA MET A 20 7.11 1.37 -12.06
C MET A 20 7.93 2.65 -11.85
N GLN A 21 7.92 3.25 -10.66
CA GLN A 21 8.86 4.32 -10.32
C GLN A 21 10.25 3.75 -10.01
N LEU A 22 10.32 2.59 -9.35
CA LEU A 22 11.60 1.87 -9.19
C LEU A 22 12.22 1.52 -10.55
N ALA A 23 11.40 1.17 -11.54
CA ALA A 23 11.86 0.92 -12.90
C ALA A 23 12.63 2.10 -13.48
N ASP A 24 12.18 3.35 -13.26
CA ASP A 24 12.85 4.55 -13.77
C ASP A 24 14.23 4.70 -13.13
N VAL A 25 14.29 4.57 -11.80
CA VAL A 25 15.56 4.63 -11.05
C VAL A 25 16.56 3.57 -11.58
N LEU A 26 16.09 2.35 -11.84
CA LEU A 26 16.93 1.28 -12.38
C LEU A 26 17.40 1.56 -13.82
N LEU A 27 16.53 2.17 -14.65
CA LEU A 27 16.89 2.56 -16.01
C LEU A 27 17.96 3.66 -16.01
N ASP A 28 17.84 4.64 -15.12
CA ASP A 28 18.78 5.75 -14.92
C ASP A 28 20.15 5.24 -14.45
N GLU A 29 20.18 4.21 -13.61
CA GLU A 29 21.39 3.51 -13.16
C GLU A 29 21.99 2.58 -14.24
N GLY A 30 21.42 2.57 -15.44
CA GLY A 30 22.01 1.83 -16.56
C GLY A 30 21.66 0.33 -16.58
N TYR A 31 20.55 -0.09 -15.97
CA TYR A 31 19.95 -1.42 -16.20
C TYR A 31 18.97 -1.42 -17.37
N ALA A 32 18.83 -2.56 -18.04
CA ALA A 32 17.61 -2.85 -18.78
C ALA A 32 16.54 -3.29 -17.78
N VAL A 33 15.27 -2.94 -18.02
CA VAL A 33 14.17 -3.34 -17.14
C VAL A 33 13.10 -4.03 -17.97
N ALA A 34 12.68 -5.20 -17.51
CA ALA A 34 11.54 -5.93 -18.04
C ALA A 34 10.52 -6.13 -16.93
N VAL A 35 9.23 -5.97 -17.24
CA VAL A 35 8.14 -6.16 -16.27
C VAL A 35 7.38 -7.42 -16.65
N ALA A 36 7.32 -8.40 -15.75
CA ALA A 36 6.48 -9.58 -15.89
C ALA A 36 5.12 -9.30 -15.24
N LEU A 37 4.15 -8.85 -16.02
CA LEU A 37 2.83 -8.48 -15.53
C LEU A 37 1.88 -9.68 -15.61
N ILE A 38 1.27 -10.07 -14.49
CA ILE A 38 0.22 -11.09 -14.49
C ILE A 38 -1.00 -10.52 -15.23
N ASP A 39 -1.43 -11.17 -16.32
CA ASP A 39 -2.63 -10.80 -17.05
C ASP A 39 -3.88 -11.45 -16.43
N LEU A 40 -4.56 -10.70 -15.56
CA LEU A 40 -5.79 -11.14 -14.91
C LEU A 40 -7.07 -10.65 -15.60
N THR A 41 -7.18 -10.55 -16.92
CA THR A 41 -8.48 -10.16 -17.53
C THR A 41 -9.53 -11.28 -17.42
N LEU A 42 -10.00 -11.51 -16.20
CA LEU A 42 -11.35 -11.85 -15.77
C LEU A 42 -11.97 -10.51 -15.33
N ASP A 43 -12.38 -9.61 -16.21
CA ASP A 43 -13.27 -8.45 -15.93
C ASP A 43 -13.19 -7.65 -14.59
N GLN A 44 -12.09 -7.66 -13.80
CA GLN A 44 -12.15 -7.28 -12.37
C GLN A 44 -11.01 -6.40 -11.82
N ASP A 45 -10.11 -5.79 -12.61
CA ASP A 45 -9.30 -4.64 -12.09
C ASP A 45 -8.99 -3.60 -13.18
N ALA A 46 -9.96 -2.72 -13.42
CA ALA A 46 -9.81 -1.59 -14.34
C ALA A 46 -8.68 -0.63 -13.92
N ALA A 47 -8.34 -0.56 -12.62
CA ALA A 47 -7.32 0.35 -12.12
C ALA A 47 -5.91 -0.13 -12.47
N LEU A 48 -5.62 -1.43 -12.32
CA LEU A 48 -4.34 -2.00 -12.75
C LEU A 48 -4.18 -1.94 -14.26
N SER A 49 -5.21 -2.31 -15.04
CA SER A 49 -5.15 -2.21 -16.51
C SER A 49 -4.90 -0.77 -16.95
N SER A 50 -5.68 0.18 -16.43
CA SER A 50 -5.50 1.61 -16.72
C SER A 50 -4.11 2.13 -16.28
N ALA A 51 -3.59 1.67 -15.15
CA ALA A 51 -2.24 2.02 -14.71
C ALA A 51 -1.17 1.47 -15.67
N ALA A 52 -1.29 0.20 -16.07
CA ALA A 52 -0.37 -0.45 -17.01
C ALA A 52 -0.39 0.22 -18.38
N ASP A 53 -1.58 0.55 -18.91
CA ASP A 53 -1.72 1.22 -20.21
C ASP A 53 -1.16 2.65 -20.16
N ARG A 54 -1.40 3.39 -19.09
CA ARG A 54 -0.78 4.72 -18.88
C ARG A 54 0.74 4.64 -18.83
N VAL A 55 1.29 3.66 -18.12
CA VAL A 55 2.74 3.47 -18.05
C VAL A 55 3.31 3.04 -19.40
N ALA A 56 2.64 2.16 -20.14
CA ALA A 56 3.08 1.75 -21.48
C ALA A 56 3.13 2.94 -22.46
N VAL A 57 2.16 3.85 -22.39
CA VAL A 57 2.15 5.09 -23.19
C VAL A 57 3.24 6.05 -22.74
N ALA A 58 3.38 6.28 -21.44
CA ALA A 58 4.36 7.22 -20.89
C ALA A 58 5.81 6.73 -21.03
N LYS A 59 6.03 5.41 -21.09
CA LYS A 59 7.36 4.78 -21.03
C LYS A 59 7.53 3.70 -22.10
N PRO A 60 7.60 4.07 -23.40
CA PRO A 60 7.73 3.09 -24.49
C PRO A 60 9.02 2.27 -24.44
N SER A 61 10.05 2.73 -23.70
CA SER A 61 11.30 2.01 -23.47
C SER A 61 11.20 0.91 -22.41
N LEU A 62 10.14 0.88 -21.60
CA LEU A 62 9.92 -0.13 -20.57
C LEU A 62 9.20 -1.34 -21.20
N ALA A 63 9.86 -2.49 -21.20
CA ALA A 63 9.29 -3.70 -21.76
C ALA A 63 8.30 -4.35 -20.78
N ILE A 64 7.00 -4.06 -20.94
CA ILE A 64 5.93 -4.70 -20.15
C ILE A 64 5.47 -5.98 -20.86
N HIS A 65 5.85 -7.12 -20.29
CA HIS A 65 5.49 -8.45 -20.76
C HIS A 65 4.30 -8.96 -19.97
N ARG A 66 3.13 -9.01 -20.62
CA ARG A 66 1.95 -9.67 -20.08
C ARG A 66 2.16 -11.18 -20.13
N LEU A 67 2.16 -11.84 -18.97
CA LEU A 67 2.32 -13.28 -18.86
C LEU A 67 1.10 -14.00 -19.47
N PRO A 68 1.29 -15.15 -20.15
CA PRO A 68 0.18 -15.89 -20.73
C PRO A 68 -0.84 -16.29 -19.67
N ARG A 69 -2.12 -16.23 -20.04
CA ARG A 69 -3.22 -16.58 -19.14
C ARG A 69 -3.14 -18.03 -18.70
N ILE A 70 -3.55 -18.28 -17.47
CA ILE A 70 -3.78 -19.62 -16.94
C ILE A 70 -5.21 -20.07 -17.23
N HIS A 71 -5.40 -21.38 -17.44
CA HIS A 71 -6.73 -21.98 -17.51
C HIS A 71 -7.32 -22.05 -16.10
N ASP A 72 -8.62 -21.79 -15.98
CA ASP A 72 -9.40 -21.85 -14.73
C ASP A 72 -8.70 -21.15 -13.54
N PRO A 73 -8.43 -19.83 -13.65
CA PRO A 73 -7.86 -19.06 -12.55
C PRO A 73 -8.81 -19.10 -11.33
N PRO A 74 -8.28 -19.18 -10.10
CA PRO A 74 -9.11 -19.18 -8.90
C PRO A 74 -9.90 -17.87 -8.81
N THR A 75 -11.10 -17.93 -8.22
CA THR A 75 -11.90 -16.72 -7.94
C THR A 75 -11.85 -16.33 -6.46
N VAL A 76 -12.18 -15.08 -6.16
CA VAL A 76 -12.32 -14.63 -4.76
C VAL A 76 -13.45 -15.39 -4.07
N ALA A 77 -14.54 -15.71 -4.78
CA ALA A 77 -15.66 -16.47 -4.21
C ALA A 77 -15.26 -17.89 -3.80
N GLU A 78 -14.39 -18.55 -4.58
CA GLU A 78 -13.88 -19.89 -4.26
C GLU A 78 -12.99 -19.92 -3.01
N THR A 79 -12.20 -18.86 -2.80
CA THR A 79 -11.27 -18.76 -1.67
C THR A 79 -11.88 -18.14 -0.42
N GLY A 80 -12.96 -17.36 -0.58
CA GLY A 80 -13.63 -16.60 0.48
C GLY A 80 -12.83 -15.41 1.03
N GLU A 81 -11.56 -15.25 0.65
CA GLU A 81 -10.64 -14.26 1.21
C GLU A 81 -9.74 -13.66 0.10
N PRO A 82 -9.81 -12.34 -0.18
CA PRO A 82 -9.05 -11.70 -1.27
C PRO A 82 -7.53 -11.92 -1.21
N LEU A 83 -6.94 -11.96 -0.01
CA LEU A 83 -5.50 -12.18 0.13
C LEU A 83 -5.11 -13.65 -0.11
N LEU A 84 -5.97 -14.61 0.25
CA LEU A 84 -5.76 -16.03 -0.12
C LEU A 84 -5.85 -16.21 -1.63
N TRP A 85 -6.85 -15.59 -2.26
CA TRP A 85 -6.98 -15.54 -3.71
C TRP A 85 -5.69 -15.03 -4.36
N TYR A 86 -5.16 -13.90 -3.89
CA TYR A 86 -3.90 -13.34 -4.38
C TYR A 86 -2.77 -14.38 -4.33
N PHE A 87 -2.58 -15.05 -3.18
CA PHE A 87 -1.51 -16.03 -3.02
C PHE A 87 -1.65 -17.24 -3.97
N GLU A 88 -2.88 -17.76 -4.13
CA GLU A 88 -3.12 -18.89 -5.04
C GLU A 88 -2.91 -18.48 -6.51
N VAL A 89 -3.38 -17.29 -6.91
CA VAL A 89 -3.12 -16.75 -8.26
C VAL A 89 -1.62 -16.68 -8.53
N VAL A 90 -0.84 -16.04 -7.66
CA VAL A 90 0.61 -15.91 -7.85
C VAL A 90 1.27 -17.28 -7.97
N LYS A 91 0.90 -18.22 -7.10
CA LYS A 91 1.42 -19.59 -7.13
C LYS A 91 1.14 -20.28 -8.47
N ARG A 92 -0.04 -20.10 -9.05
CA ARG A 92 -0.39 -20.64 -10.38
C ARG A 92 0.40 -19.98 -11.52
N TYR A 93 0.76 -18.71 -11.37
CA TYR A 93 1.56 -17.98 -12.37
C TYR A 93 3.06 -18.26 -12.30
N ASN A 94 3.57 -18.95 -11.27
CA ASN A 94 4.99 -19.30 -11.15
C ASN A 94 5.53 -20.06 -12.38
N GLU A 95 4.72 -20.91 -13.02
CA GLU A 95 5.13 -21.59 -14.27
C GLU A 95 5.33 -20.59 -15.42
N ARG A 96 4.41 -19.64 -15.59
CA ARG A 96 4.49 -18.60 -16.63
C ARG A 96 5.65 -17.65 -16.39
N LEU A 97 5.91 -17.29 -15.13
CA LEU A 97 7.08 -16.51 -14.77
C LEU A 97 8.38 -17.27 -15.11
N ARG A 98 8.43 -18.58 -14.83
CA ARG A 98 9.59 -19.44 -15.14
C ARG A 98 9.86 -19.49 -16.65
N GLU A 99 8.82 -19.70 -17.46
CA GLU A 99 8.91 -19.71 -18.92
C GLU A 99 9.42 -18.36 -19.45
N PHE A 100 8.86 -17.25 -18.95
CA PHE A 100 9.29 -15.91 -19.31
C PHE A 100 10.76 -15.67 -18.98
N LEU A 101 11.20 -15.94 -17.75
CA LEU A 101 12.60 -15.75 -17.35
C LEU A 101 13.56 -16.59 -18.20
N ARG A 102 13.18 -17.82 -18.58
CA ARG A 102 13.98 -18.69 -19.47
C ARG A 102 14.01 -18.22 -20.93
N SER A 103 13.00 -17.46 -21.37
CA SER A 103 12.94 -16.89 -22.72
C SER A 103 13.86 -15.68 -22.91
N LEU A 104 14.28 -15.04 -21.82
CA LEU A 104 15.20 -13.91 -21.88
C LEU A 104 16.62 -14.39 -22.26
N PRO A 105 17.35 -13.65 -23.10
CA PRO A 105 18.65 -14.10 -23.62
C PRO A 105 19.67 -14.32 -22.48
N PRO A 106 20.34 -15.48 -22.37
CA PRO A 106 21.40 -15.66 -21.38
C PRO A 106 22.67 -14.84 -21.71
N PRO A 107 23.41 -14.29 -20.74
CA PRO A 107 23.12 -14.18 -19.30
C PRO A 107 22.58 -12.79 -18.94
N THR A 108 21.44 -12.37 -19.50
CA THR A 108 20.98 -10.97 -19.29
C THR A 108 20.27 -10.76 -17.96
N VAL A 109 19.60 -11.76 -17.37
CA VAL A 109 18.87 -11.55 -16.10
C VAL A 109 19.85 -11.43 -14.94
N HIS A 110 19.89 -10.26 -14.31
CA HIS A 110 20.79 -9.98 -13.20
C HIS A 110 20.14 -10.22 -11.84
N ALA A 111 18.86 -9.87 -11.71
CA ALA A 111 18.05 -10.14 -10.52
C ALA A 111 16.56 -10.02 -10.86
N VAL A 112 15.72 -10.56 -9.98
CA VAL A 112 14.26 -10.39 -10.01
C VAL A 112 13.83 -9.62 -8.77
N VAL A 113 12.98 -8.61 -8.94
CA VAL A 113 12.32 -7.88 -7.85
C VAL A 113 10.85 -8.28 -7.82
N ILE A 114 10.43 -8.87 -6.72
CA ILE A 114 9.14 -9.53 -6.55
C ILE A 114 8.32 -8.73 -5.53
N ASP A 115 7.07 -8.41 -5.86
CA ASP A 115 6.16 -7.80 -4.88
C ASP A 115 6.07 -8.66 -3.61
N ALA A 116 6.14 -8.06 -2.42
CA ALA A 116 6.30 -8.83 -1.17
C ALA A 116 5.18 -9.87 -0.90
N PRO A 117 3.90 -9.60 -1.18
CA PRO A 117 2.86 -10.64 -1.13
C PRO A 117 3.05 -11.77 -2.16
N SER A 118 3.78 -11.53 -3.26
CA SER A 118 4.10 -12.52 -4.30
C SER A 118 5.30 -13.42 -3.95
N VAL A 119 5.67 -13.54 -2.67
CA VAL A 119 6.87 -14.23 -2.18
C VAL A 119 7.02 -15.69 -2.63
N ALA A 120 5.92 -16.37 -2.99
CA ALA A 120 5.98 -17.71 -3.60
C ALA A 120 6.77 -17.75 -4.92
N ALA A 121 6.93 -16.61 -5.61
CA ALA A 121 7.73 -16.51 -6.82
C ALA A 121 9.25 -16.51 -6.56
N LEU A 122 9.71 -16.39 -5.30
CA LEU A 122 11.12 -16.56 -4.94
C LEU A 122 11.66 -17.94 -5.37
N ASP A 123 10.80 -18.97 -5.31
CA ASP A 123 11.18 -20.33 -5.71
C ASP A 123 11.56 -20.40 -7.20
N VAL A 124 10.87 -19.63 -8.04
CA VAL A 124 11.16 -19.57 -9.49
C VAL A 124 12.54 -18.96 -9.75
N ALA A 125 12.87 -17.88 -9.06
CA ALA A 125 14.17 -17.23 -9.19
C ALA A 125 15.30 -18.15 -8.69
N ARG A 126 15.09 -18.86 -7.57
CA ARG A 126 16.02 -19.85 -7.04
C ARG A 126 16.28 -21.00 -8.02
N GLU A 127 15.23 -21.55 -8.63
CA GLU A 127 15.34 -22.62 -9.63
C GLU A 127 16.12 -22.18 -10.88
N ILE A 128 16.06 -20.91 -11.24
CA ILE A 128 16.78 -20.33 -12.39
C ILE A 128 18.21 -19.92 -11.99
N GLY A 129 18.51 -19.81 -10.69
CA GLY A 129 19.82 -19.42 -10.17
C GLY A 129 20.07 -17.92 -10.28
N VAL A 130 19.03 -17.08 -10.17
CA VAL A 130 19.14 -15.62 -10.18
C VAL A 130 18.78 -15.04 -8.81
N PRO A 131 19.48 -13.99 -8.32
CA PRO A 131 19.13 -13.31 -7.08
C PRO A 131 17.71 -12.75 -7.11
N ALA A 132 17.01 -12.87 -5.98
CA ALA A 132 15.62 -12.49 -5.84
C ALA A 132 15.41 -11.56 -4.64
N TYR A 133 14.93 -10.37 -4.93
CA TYR A 133 14.61 -9.34 -3.94
C TYR A 133 13.11 -9.23 -3.78
N THR A 134 12.61 -8.99 -2.57
CA THR A 134 11.20 -8.62 -2.38
C THR A 134 11.04 -7.11 -2.24
N PHE A 135 9.94 -6.56 -2.75
CA PHE A 135 9.63 -5.15 -2.68
C PHE A 135 8.37 -4.92 -1.86
N TYR A 136 8.51 -4.21 -0.76
CA TYR A 136 7.40 -3.69 0.02
C TYR A 136 7.01 -2.31 -0.50
N ALA A 137 5.86 -2.23 -1.16
CA ALA A 137 5.12 -0.99 -1.43
C ALA A 137 4.50 -0.38 -0.13
N ALA A 138 5.15 -0.61 1.01
CA ALA A 138 4.78 -0.19 2.36
C ALA A 138 6.00 0.46 3.04
N ASN A 139 5.83 0.88 4.30
CA ASN A 139 6.87 1.54 5.08
C ASN A 139 7.78 0.56 5.86
N ALA A 140 8.90 1.07 6.38
CA ALA A 140 9.83 0.26 7.17
C ALA A 140 9.19 -0.23 8.47
N SER A 141 8.33 0.58 9.08
CA SER A 141 7.65 0.20 10.32
C SER A 141 6.74 -1.03 10.13
N ALA A 142 5.97 -1.07 9.05
CA ALA A 142 5.11 -2.18 8.68
C ALA A 142 5.96 -3.41 8.36
N ALA A 143 7.03 -3.26 7.56
CA ALA A 143 7.98 -4.34 7.30
C ALA A 143 8.58 -4.92 8.60
N ALA A 144 8.97 -4.06 9.55
CA ALA A 144 9.51 -4.48 10.85
C ALA A 144 8.49 -5.30 11.66
N VAL A 145 7.22 -4.87 11.68
CA VAL A 145 6.13 -5.64 12.32
C VAL A 145 5.91 -6.96 11.59
N PHE A 146 5.81 -6.96 10.26
CA PHE A 146 5.60 -8.16 9.45
C PHE A 146 6.71 -9.19 9.64
N PHE A 147 7.96 -8.77 9.77
CA PHE A 147 9.09 -9.66 10.01
C PHE A 147 9.07 -10.25 11.43
N GLN A 148 8.32 -9.67 12.36
CA GLN A 148 8.21 -10.18 13.73
C GLN A 148 6.93 -11.00 13.94
N LEU A 149 5.87 -10.73 13.18
CA LEU A 149 4.55 -11.37 13.36
C LEU A 149 4.56 -12.91 13.37
N PRO A 150 5.27 -13.61 12.46
CA PRO A 150 5.29 -15.08 12.46
C PRO A 150 5.85 -15.69 13.75
N TRP A 151 6.69 -14.92 14.44
CA TRP A 151 7.40 -15.34 15.64
C TRP A 151 6.94 -14.63 16.92
N PHE A 152 5.96 -13.74 16.80
CA PHE A 152 5.45 -13.03 17.95
C PHE A 152 5.02 -14.06 19.00
N PRO A 153 5.45 -13.95 20.27
CA PRO A 153 5.17 -14.95 21.29
C PRO A 153 3.67 -15.19 21.43
N ARG A 154 3.21 -16.23 20.76
CA ARG A 154 1.92 -16.86 20.97
C ARG A 154 2.22 -18.02 21.89
N ALA A 155 1.40 -18.26 22.90
CA ALA A 155 1.48 -19.50 23.67
C ALA A 155 1.54 -20.67 22.66
N THR A 156 2.72 -21.28 22.52
CA THR A 156 3.00 -22.23 21.46
C THR A 156 2.24 -23.52 21.73
N ALA A 157 1.86 -24.22 20.66
CA ALA A 157 1.13 -25.50 20.73
C ALA A 157 1.92 -26.66 21.38
N ALA A 158 3.13 -26.41 21.85
CA ALA A 158 3.96 -27.40 22.52
C ALA A 158 4.69 -26.75 23.70
N GLY A 159 4.25 -27.11 24.90
CA GLY A 159 5.12 -27.26 26.08
C GLY A 159 5.67 -25.99 26.71
N ASP A 160 4.81 -25.21 27.37
CA ASP A 160 5.14 -24.61 28.67
C ASP A 160 3.92 -24.88 29.58
N GLY A 161 4.16 -25.52 30.72
CA GLY A 161 3.21 -26.36 31.48
C GLY A 161 2.02 -25.68 32.16
N ASP A 162 1.53 -24.54 31.67
CA ASP A 162 0.55 -23.71 32.40
C ASP A 162 -0.88 -23.74 31.84
N GLY A 163 -1.18 -24.58 30.84
CA GLY A 163 -2.57 -24.76 30.37
C GLY A 163 -3.25 -23.47 29.89
N GLN A 164 -2.48 -22.41 29.62
CA GLN A 164 -3.00 -21.12 29.18
C GLN A 164 -3.47 -21.25 27.73
N PRO A 165 -4.70 -20.79 27.40
CA PRO A 165 -5.21 -20.85 26.04
C PRO A 165 -4.33 -20.03 25.08
N ARG A 166 -4.24 -20.48 23.83
CA ARG A 166 -3.67 -19.70 22.72
C ARG A 166 -4.38 -18.35 22.67
N ARG A 167 -3.72 -17.26 23.05
CA ARG A 167 -4.28 -15.91 22.87
C ARG A 167 -4.00 -15.44 21.46
N SER A 168 -5.05 -15.29 20.67
CA SER A 168 -4.97 -14.63 19.37
C SER A 168 -4.76 -13.12 19.55
N PHE A 169 -4.32 -12.42 18.50
CA PHE A 169 -4.25 -10.95 18.57
C PHE A 169 -5.62 -10.30 18.77
N LYS A 170 -6.70 -10.98 18.36
CA LYS A 170 -8.07 -10.54 18.61
C LYS A 170 -8.40 -10.52 20.09
N ASP A 171 -7.94 -11.51 20.86
CA ASP A 171 -8.20 -11.62 22.30
C ASP A 171 -7.48 -10.52 23.10
N LEU A 172 -6.44 -9.92 22.52
CA LEU A 172 -5.74 -8.78 23.11
C LEU A 172 -6.52 -7.46 22.99
N GLY A 173 -7.48 -7.37 22.05
CA GLY A 173 -8.29 -6.16 21.85
C GLY A 173 -7.42 -4.92 21.61
N ASP A 174 -7.58 -3.89 22.45
CA ASP A 174 -6.79 -2.66 22.39
C ASP A 174 -5.56 -2.67 23.30
N ALA A 175 -5.20 -3.81 23.89
CA ALA A 175 -3.96 -3.93 24.65
C ALA A 175 -2.76 -3.57 23.74
N PRO A 176 -1.79 -2.79 24.25
CA PRO A 176 -0.62 -2.41 23.47
C PRO A 176 0.24 -3.64 23.17
N VAL A 177 0.56 -3.83 21.90
CA VAL A 177 1.57 -4.79 21.44
C VAL A 177 2.87 -4.05 21.11
N GLU A 178 3.98 -4.67 21.48
CA GLU A 178 5.32 -4.11 21.27
C GLU A 178 6.08 -4.93 20.23
N PHE A 179 6.49 -4.25 19.16
CA PHE A 179 7.40 -4.79 18.16
C PHE A 179 8.67 -3.95 18.14
N ARG A 180 9.81 -4.57 17.89
CA ARG A 180 11.07 -3.84 17.75
C ARG A 180 11.00 -2.90 16.56
N GLY A 181 11.50 -1.68 16.74
CA GLY A 181 11.56 -0.69 15.66
C GLY A 181 10.34 0.20 15.50
N VAL A 182 9.24 -0.03 16.22
CA VAL A 182 8.00 0.74 16.06
C VAL A 182 7.40 1.17 17.41
N PRO A 183 6.61 2.26 17.45
CA PRO A 183 5.86 2.63 18.65
C PRO A 183 4.87 1.52 19.07
N PRO A 184 4.63 1.34 20.37
CA PRO A 184 3.55 0.45 20.84
C PRO A 184 2.22 0.88 20.24
N MET A 185 1.41 -0.10 19.82
CA MET A 185 0.10 0.16 19.22
C MET A 185 -0.94 -0.83 19.72
N PRO A 186 -2.25 -0.50 19.71
CA PRO A 186 -3.30 -1.45 20.04
C PRO A 186 -3.21 -2.71 19.16
N ALA A 187 -3.42 -3.91 19.73
CA ALA A 187 -3.41 -5.13 18.92
C ALA A 187 -4.45 -5.07 17.78
N SER A 188 -5.60 -4.45 18.03
CA SER A 188 -6.67 -4.19 17.03
C SER A 188 -6.26 -3.30 15.84
N TYR A 189 -5.05 -2.70 15.88
CA TYR A 189 -4.49 -1.91 14.80
C TYR A 189 -3.66 -2.74 13.82
N LEU A 190 -3.37 -4.00 14.15
CA LEU A 190 -2.83 -4.95 13.18
C LEU A 190 -3.85 -5.18 12.05
N MET A 191 -3.35 -5.64 10.90
CA MET A 191 -4.19 -5.99 9.76
C MET A 191 -5.24 -7.04 10.12
N ARG A 192 -6.44 -6.96 9.50
CA ARG A 192 -7.59 -7.82 9.80
C ARG A 192 -7.20 -9.30 9.85
N GLU A 193 -6.41 -9.74 8.90
CA GLU A 193 -5.99 -11.14 8.74
C GLU A 193 -5.14 -11.61 9.92
N ALA A 194 -4.42 -10.71 10.61
CA ALA A 194 -3.67 -11.03 11.83
C ALA A 194 -4.59 -11.17 13.05
N LEU A 195 -5.83 -10.67 12.98
CA LEU A 195 -6.85 -10.76 14.03
C LEU A 195 -7.77 -11.97 13.82
N LEU A 196 -7.55 -12.78 12.79
CA LEU A 196 -8.31 -14.01 12.58
C LEU A 196 -7.81 -15.15 13.47
N ASP A 197 -8.60 -16.22 13.55
CA ASP A 197 -8.20 -17.43 14.27
C ASP A 197 -6.88 -17.98 13.66
N PRO A 198 -5.85 -18.26 14.47
CA PRO A 198 -4.59 -18.80 13.99
C PRO A 198 -4.70 -20.11 13.20
N ASP A 199 -5.77 -20.87 13.41
CA ASP A 199 -6.02 -22.13 12.71
C ASP A 199 -6.70 -21.93 11.34
N THR A 200 -7.09 -20.70 10.97
CA THR A 200 -7.60 -20.38 9.63
C THR A 200 -6.50 -20.44 8.55
N GLU A 201 -6.88 -20.84 7.34
CA GLU A 201 -5.93 -20.95 6.22
C GLU A 201 -5.35 -19.59 5.80
N ILE A 202 -6.14 -18.52 5.82
CA ILE A 202 -5.67 -17.17 5.51
C ILE A 202 -4.59 -16.70 6.47
N TYR A 203 -4.77 -16.98 7.76
CA TYR A 203 -3.79 -16.63 8.78
C TYR A 203 -2.47 -17.36 8.55
N LYS A 204 -2.53 -18.68 8.36
CA LYS A 204 -1.34 -19.51 8.12
C LYS A 204 -0.61 -19.07 6.85
N ALA A 205 -1.33 -18.84 5.76
CA ALA A 205 -0.76 -18.38 4.50
C ALA A 205 -0.08 -17.02 4.64
N MET A 206 -0.69 -16.08 5.36
CA MET A 206 -0.10 -14.77 5.61
C MET A 206 1.16 -14.84 6.49
N MET A 207 1.12 -15.61 7.59
CA MET A 207 2.29 -15.81 8.45
C MET A 207 3.43 -16.47 7.69
N GLU A 208 3.13 -17.44 6.84
CA GLU A 208 4.10 -18.07 5.96
C GLU A 208 4.68 -17.07 4.96
N ALA A 209 3.85 -16.25 4.31
CA ALA A 209 4.34 -15.24 3.39
C ALA A 209 5.28 -14.22 4.07
N MET A 210 4.93 -13.77 5.27
CA MET A 210 5.77 -12.88 6.08
C MET A 210 7.07 -13.55 6.52
N ARG A 211 7.02 -14.82 6.93
CA ARG A 211 8.19 -15.62 7.30
C ARG A 211 9.16 -15.73 6.13
N ARG A 212 8.65 -16.10 4.95
CA ARG A 212 9.46 -16.24 3.73
C ARG A 212 10.11 -14.93 3.31
N ASN A 213 9.42 -13.79 3.44
CA ASN A 213 10.03 -12.48 3.17
C ASN A 213 11.23 -12.19 4.10
N ALA A 214 11.19 -12.68 5.34
CA ALA A 214 12.23 -12.45 6.34
C ALA A 214 13.35 -13.51 6.33
N GLU A 215 13.21 -14.61 5.60
CA GLU A 215 14.18 -15.73 5.59
C GLU A 215 14.68 -16.11 4.19
N ASP A 216 13.86 -16.01 3.14
CA ASP A 216 14.15 -16.61 1.83
C ASP A 216 14.66 -15.62 0.77
N ALA A 217 14.47 -14.31 0.98
CA ALA A 217 14.85 -13.27 0.02
C ALA A 217 16.34 -12.92 0.11
N ASP A 218 17.00 -12.62 -1.01
CA ASP A 218 18.40 -12.16 -1.02
C ASP A 218 18.54 -10.70 -0.52
N GLY A 219 17.44 -9.96 -0.51
CA GLY A 219 17.35 -8.60 -0.01
C GLY A 219 15.92 -8.09 -0.09
N VAL A 220 15.62 -7.04 0.69
CA VAL A 220 14.28 -6.48 0.80
C VAL A 220 14.34 -5.00 0.50
N LEU A 221 13.62 -4.59 -0.52
CA LEU A 221 13.44 -3.19 -0.91
C LEU A 221 12.18 -2.66 -0.23
N VAL A 222 12.27 -1.52 0.44
CA VAL A 222 11.14 -0.87 1.12
C VAL A 222 10.97 0.53 0.57
N ASN A 223 9.75 0.89 0.20
CA ASN A 223 9.42 2.21 -0.34
C ASN A 223 9.42 3.29 0.76
N THR A 224 10.58 3.56 1.34
CA THR A 224 10.78 4.61 2.36
C THR A 224 12.19 5.16 2.24
N PHE A 225 12.54 6.17 3.04
CA PHE A 225 13.90 6.69 3.16
C PHE A 225 14.33 6.72 4.63
N ALA A 226 15.61 6.48 4.89
CA ALA A 226 16.11 6.19 6.24
C ALA A 226 15.82 7.28 7.27
N SER A 227 15.82 8.56 6.88
CA SER A 227 15.53 9.65 7.79
C SER A 227 14.04 9.84 8.11
N LEU A 228 13.13 9.21 7.37
CA LEU A 228 11.70 9.22 7.68
C LEU A 228 11.37 8.27 8.84
N GLU A 229 12.00 7.09 8.85
CA GLU A 229 11.71 6.00 9.80
C GLU A 229 13.00 5.43 10.43
N PRO A 230 13.84 6.26 11.09
CA PRO A 230 15.16 5.84 11.54
C PRO A 230 15.10 4.65 12.51
N ARG A 231 14.10 4.62 13.40
CA ARG A 231 13.92 3.56 14.40
C ARG A 231 13.60 2.21 13.75
N ALA A 232 12.69 2.19 12.79
CA ALA A 232 12.31 0.97 12.09
C ALA A 232 13.46 0.47 11.20
N VAL A 233 14.16 1.38 10.52
CA VAL A 233 15.31 1.04 9.67
C VAL A 233 16.48 0.47 10.48
N GLU A 234 16.76 1.04 11.65
CA GLU A 234 17.75 0.49 12.57
C GLU A 234 17.37 -0.91 13.05
N ALA A 235 16.11 -1.11 13.45
CA ALA A 235 15.62 -2.41 13.89
C ALA A 235 15.67 -3.48 12.78
N LEU A 236 15.29 -3.11 11.55
CA LEU A 236 15.30 -4.02 10.39
C LEU A 236 16.70 -4.52 10.02
N ARG A 237 17.72 -3.68 10.20
CA ARG A 237 19.13 -4.05 10.04
C ARG A 237 19.69 -4.79 11.26
N GLY A 238 18.94 -4.74 12.35
CA GLY A 238 19.32 -5.30 13.63
C GLY A 238 19.27 -6.83 13.60
N PRO A 239 20.33 -7.51 14.05
CA PRO A 239 20.36 -8.95 14.08
C PRO A 239 19.31 -9.52 15.07
N GLN A 240 18.81 -8.70 16.01
CA GLN A 240 17.84 -9.06 17.03
C GLN A 240 16.36 -8.98 16.58
N LEU A 241 16.11 -8.60 15.32
CA LEU A 241 14.75 -8.49 14.80
C LEU A 241 14.01 -9.84 14.84
N LEU A 242 14.70 -10.90 14.42
CA LEU A 242 14.19 -12.26 14.43
C LEU A 242 14.62 -12.97 15.71
N PRO A 243 13.77 -13.86 16.28
CA PRO A 243 14.18 -14.63 17.44
C PRO A 243 15.31 -15.60 17.06
N PRO A 244 16.15 -15.99 18.04
CA PRO A 244 17.14 -17.04 17.85
C PRO A 244 16.51 -18.32 17.29
N ALA A 245 17.26 -19.07 16.48
CA ALA A 245 16.86 -20.43 16.12
C ALA A 245 16.69 -21.28 17.39
N ALA A 246 15.81 -22.28 17.32
CA ALA A 246 15.67 -23.25 18.40
C ALA A 246 17.04 -23.88 18.71
N ALA A 247 17.25 -24.28 19.97
CA ALA A 247 18.55 -24.67 20.52
C ALA A 247 19.35 -25.57 19.56
N GLY A 248 20.42 -25.01 18.96
CA GLY A 248 21.33 -25.71 18.04
C GLY A 248 21.26 -25.27 16.57
N GLY A 249 20.30 -24.43 16.16
CA GLY A 249 20.22 -23.89 14.79
C GLY A 249 21.07 -22.64 14.55
N GLU A 250 21.40 -22.37 13.29
CA GLU A 250 22.05 -21.12 12.88
C GLU A 250 21.20 -19.90 13.24
N ARG A 251 21.86 -18.82 13.64
CA ARG A 251 21.20 -17.58 14.04
C ARG A 251 20.42 -17.00 12.85
N ARG A 252 19.09 -16.93 12.96
CA ARG A 252 18.24 -16.24 11.97
C ARG A 252 18.70 -14.80 11.84
N THR A 253 19.04 -14.40 10.63
CA THR A 253 19.46 -13.04 10.30
C THR A 253 18.53 -12.55 9.22
N PRO A 254 17.83 -11.42 9.43
CA PRO A 254 16.97 -10.88 8.38
C PRO A 254 17.81 -10.52 7.15
N PRO A 255 17.24 -10.60 5.94
CA PRO A 255 17.92 -10.19 4.73
C PRO A 255 18.27 -8.68 4.78
N PRO A 256 19.29 -8.24 4.01
CA PRO A 256 19.61 -6.83 3.89
C PRO A 256 18.39 -6.01 3.46
N VAL A 257 18.11 -4.92 4.19
CA VAL A 257 17.00 -4.02 3.89
C VAL A 257 17.48 -2.71 3.27
N TYR A 258 16.93 -2.38 2.11
CA TYR A 258 17.24 -1.20 1.32
C TYR A 258 16.04 -0.26 1.26
N CYS A 259 16.23 0.95 1.74
CA CYS A 259 15.26 2.04 1.59
C CYS A 259 15.41 2.62 0.19
N VAL A 260 14.40 2.45 -0.66
CA VAL A 260 14.43 2.86 -2.09
C VAL A 260 13.44 3.98 -2.41
N GLY A 261 12.77 4.53 -1.39
CA GLY A 261 11.77 5.59 -1.54
C GLY A 261 12.32 7.01 -1.36
N PRO A 262 11.46 8.02 -1.55
CA PRO A 262 10.03 7.90 -1.88
C PRO A 262 9.81 7.65 -3.38
N LEU A 263 9.24 6.49 -3.72
CA LEU A 263 8.85 6.13 -5.08
C LEU A 263 7.43 6.66 -5.35
N VAL A 264 7.35 7.95 -5.65
CA VAL A 264 6.11 8.67 -5.94
C VAL A 264 6.12 9.11 -7.40
N ALA A 265 5.00 8.92 -8.11
CA ALA A 265 4.90 9.35 -9.49
C ALA A 265 5.11 10.87 -9.63
N ALA A 266 5.85 11.29 -10.65
CA ALA A 266 5.69 12.64 -11.20
C ALA A 266 4.25 12.72 -11.76
N GLY A 267 3.52 13.81 -11.49
CA GLY A 267 2.12 13.96 -11.94
C GLY A 267 1.96 13.86 -13.47
N THR A 268 0.75 14.01 -14.01
CA THR A 268 0.55 13.99 -15.48
C THR A 268 0.95 15.34 -16.10
N GLU A 269 2.24 15.66 -16.07
CA GLU A 269 2.78 16.80 -16.79
C GLU A 269 2.74 16.49 -18.30
N GLY A 270 1.87 17.19 -19.04
CA GLY A 270 1.83 17.14 -20.51
C GLY A 270 0.55 16.60 -21.15
N GLU A 271 -0.54 16.39 -20.41
CA GLU A 271 -1.85 16.15 -21.04
C GLU A 271 -2.40 17.44 -21.68
N ASP A 272 -2.87 17.35 -22.93
CA ASP A 272 -3.40 18.49 -23.71
C ASP A 272 -4.62 19.17 -23.05
N LYS A 273 -5.29 18.48 -22.11
CA LYS A 273 -6.43 18.99 -21.35
C LYS A 273 -6.19 18.87 -19.85
N LYS A 274 -6.25 20.00 -19.16
CA LYS A 274 -6.18 20.08 -17.70
C LYS A 274 -7.39 19.37 -17.07
N HIS A 275 -7.14 18.46 -16.13
CA HIS A 275 -8.19 17.73 -15.42
C HIS A 275 -9.12 18.68 -14.65
N GLU A 276 -10.41 18.34 -14.55
CA GLU A 276 -11.44 19.19 -13.91
C GLU A 276 -11.09 19.58 -12.47
N CYS A 277 -10.56 18.65 -11.69
CA CYS A 277 -10.04 18.89 -10.34
C CYS A 277 -9.03 20.05 -10.31
N VAL A 278 -8.06 20.05 -11.21
CA VAL A 278 -6.99 21.05 -11.20
C VAL A 278 -7.51 22.38 -11.73
N ALA A 279 -8.39 22.37 -12.72
CA ALA A 279 -9.06 23.58 -13.20
C ALA A 279 -9.93 24.24 -12.11
N TRP A 280 -10.64 23.45 -11.31
CA TRP A 280 -11.40 23.97 -10.18
C TRP A 280 -10.47 24.55 -9.10
N LEU A 281 -9.37 23.86 -8.78
CA LEU A 281 -8.39 24.32 -7.79
C LEU A 281 -7.71 25.64 -8.19
N ASP A 282 -7.51 25.92 -9.49
CA ASP A 282 -6.97 27.20 -9.98
C ASP A 282 -7.82 28.40 -9.54
N THR A 283 -9.11 28.19 -9.30
CA THR A 283 -10.04 29.26 -8.91
C THR A 283 -10.08 29.49 -7.40
N GLN A 284 -9.42 28.63 -6.62
CA GLN A 284 -9.47 28.65 -5.17
C GLN A 284 -8.30 29.45 -4.57
N PRO A 285 -8.49 30.11 -3.40
CA PRO A 285 -7.40 30.75 -2.67
C PRO A 285 -6.32 29.76 -2.22
N ASP A 286 -5.12 30.26 -1.98
CA ASP A 286 -3.99 29.46 -1.52
C ASP A 286 -4.29 28.76 -0.18
N ARG A 287 -3.88 27.50 -0.08
CA ARG A 287 -4.00 26.64 1.10
C ARG A 287 -5.38 26.66 1.75
N SER A 288 -6.44 26.77 0.95
CA SER A 288 -7.82 26.91 1.42
C SER A 288 -8.67 25.66 1.26
N VAL A 289 -8.22 24.69 0.45
CA VAL A 289 -8.95 23.47 0.11
C VAL A 289 -8.48 22.28 0.94
N VAL A 290 -9.41 21.56 1.55
CA VAL A 290 -9.18 20.25 2.14
C VAL A 290 -9.43 19.18 1.09
N PHE A 291 -8.43 18.37 0.78
CA PHE A 291 -8.57 17.25 -0.15
C PHE A 291 -8.91 15.97 0.62
N LEU A 292 -9.94 15.24 0.20
CA LEU A 292 -10.37 13.98 0.80
C LEU A 292 -10.27 12.87 -0.25
N CYS A 293 -9.38 11.89 -0.02
CA CYS A 293 -9.27 10.70 -0.85
C CYS A 293 -8.85 9.48 -0.04
N PHE A 294 -9.56 8.37 -0.27
CA PHE A 294 -9.47 7.16 0.54
C PHE A 294 -8.93 5.94 -0.26
N GLY A 295 -8.12 6.21 -1.28
CA GLY A 295 -7.42 5.19 -2.05
C GLY A 295 -8.22 4.60 -3.22
N SER A 296 -7.61 3.60 -3.85
CA SER A 296 -8.05 3.03 -5.14
C SER A 296 -8.95 1.79 -5.02
N ILE A 297 -8.91 1.07 -3.89
CA ILE A 297 -9.61 -0.22 -3.76
C ILE A 297 -11.10 0.03 -3.47
N GLY A 298 -11.96 -0.33 -4.43
CA GLY A 298 -13.42 -0.15 -4.37
C GLY A 298 -14.14 -1.07 -3.37
N ALA A 299 -13.54 -2.19 -2.95
CA ALA A 299 -14.16 -3.12 -1.98
C ALA A 299 -14.48 -2.49 -0.63
N VAL A 300 -13.64 -1.55 -0.21
CA VAL A 300 -13.68 -0.96 1.13
C VAL A 300 -14.15 0.48 0.98
N THR A 301 -15.38 0.62 0.51
CA THR A 301 -16.08 1.90 0.41
C THR A 301 -16.71 2.28 1.75
N HIS A 302 -16.89 3.59 1.97
CA HIS A 302 -17.73 4.09 3.04
C HIS A 302 -19.16 3.56 2.92
N SER A 303 -19.80 3.24 4.04
CA SER A 303 -21.24 2.98 4.05
C SER A 303 -22.02 4.22 3.63
N ALA A 304 -23.26 4.05 3.16
CA ALA A 304 -24.12 5.20 2.85
C ALA A 304 -24.30 6.14 4.05
N GLU A 305 -24.28 5.61 5.28
CA GLU A 305 -24.31 6.43 6.50
C GLU A 305 -23.02 7.23 6.70
N GLN A 306 -21.85 6.61 6.50
CA GLN A 306 -20.58 7.32 6.59
C GLN A 306 -20.48 8.43 5.53
N ILE A 307 -20.93 8.18 4.30
CA ILE A 307 -20.98 9.19 3.23
C ILE A 307 -21.88 10.36 3.63
N ARG A 308 -23.09 10.10 4.16
CA ARG A 308 -23.98 11.14 4.68
C ARG A 308 -23.33 11.95 5.81
N ASN A 309 -22.63 11.30 6.73
CA ASN A 309 -21.95 11.98 7.84
C ASN A 309 -20.74 12.81 7.37
N ILE A 310 -19.97 12.32 6.39
CA ILE A 310 -18.89 13.09 5.75
C ILE A 310 -19.48 14.33 5.07
N ALA A 311 -20.54 14.18 4.28
CA ALA A 311 -21.23 15.29 3.63
C ALA A 311 -21.74 16.32 4.66
N ALA A 312 -22.40 15.88 5.74
CA ALA A 312 -22.86 16.76 6.81
C ALA A 312 -21.72 17.51 7.50
N GLY A 313 -20.58 16.84 7.73
CA GLY A 313 -19.37 17.44 8.28
C GLY A 313 -18.77 18.50 7.35
N LEU A 314 -18.60 18.18 6.07
CA LEU A 314 -18.09 19.11 5.05
C LEU A 314 -19.00 20.33 4.91
N TRP A 315 -20.32 20.11 4.86
CA TRP A 315 -21.30 21.17 4.81
C TRP A 315 -21.15 22.14 5.99
N SER A 316 -21.16 21.59 7.21
CA SER A 316 -21.14 22.36 8.47
C SER A 316 -19.80 23.04 8.73
N SER A 317 -18.71 22.48 8.21
CA SER A 317 -17.36 23.02 8.42
C SER A 317 -17.15 24.39 7.76
N GLY A 318 -17.91 24.71 6.71
CA GLY A 318 -17.72 25.91 5.89
C GLY A 318 -16.40 25.96 5.11
N HIS A 319 -15.52 24.95 5.24
CA HIS A 319 -14.27 24.87 4.50
C HIS A 319 -14.51 24.54 3.03
N ARG A 320 -13.53 24.91 2.19
CA ARG A 320 -13.49 24.45 0.81
C ARG A 320 -12.96 23.02 0.77
N PHE A 321 -13.51 22.19 -0.11
CA PHE A 321 -13.10 20.80 -0.19
C PHE A 321 -13.11 20.26 -1.61
N LEU A 322 -12.21 19.31 -1.85
CA LEU A 322 -12.26 18.42 -3.01
C LEU A 322 -12.38 17.00 -2.47
N TRP A 323 -13.45 16.29 -2.81
CA TRP A 323 -13.74 14.97 -2.30
C TRP A 323 -13.89 13.95 -3.42
N VAL A 324 -13.02 12.94 -3.43
CA VAL A 324 -13.17 11.76 -4.28
C VAL A 324 -14.09 10.77 -3.59
N VAL A 325 -15.28 10.56 -4.15
CA VAL A 325 -16.29 9.66 -3.60
C VAL A 325 -16.43 8.40 -4.46
N ARG A 326 -16.78 7.30 -3.81
CA ARG A 326 -17.17 6.04 -4.46
C ARG A 326 -18.50 5.61 -3.88
N ALA A 327 -19.38 5.07 -4.73
CA ALA A 327 -20.65 4.52 -4.28
C ALA A 327 -20.41 3.29 -3.37
N PRO A 328 -21.22 3.10 -2.31
CA PRO A 328 -21.18 1.89 -1.50
C PRO A 328 -21.50 0.66 -2.34
N LEU A 329 -20.89 -0.47 -2.04
CA LEU A 329 -21.30 -1.74 -2.63
C LEU A 329 -22.74 -2.12 -2.20
N PRO A 330 -23.56 -2.69 -3.10
CA PRO A 330 -24.87 -3.23 -2.75
C PRO A 330 -24.77 -4.30 -1.65
N VAL A 331 -25.70 -4.28 -0.70
CA VAL A 331 -25.76 -5.29 0.38
C VAL A 331 -25.92 -6.68 -0.23
N GLY A 332 -24.99 -7.59 0.05
CA GLY A 332 -25.01 -8.97 -0.44
C GLY A 332 -24.35 -9.20 -1.80
N SER A 333 -23.56 -8.24 -2.32
CA SER A 333 -22.71 -8.50 -3.47
C SER A 333 -21.52 -9.38 -3.08
N ASP A 334 -21.38 -10.54 -3.71
CA ASP A 334 -20.16 -11.34 -3.65
C ASP A 334 -18.99 -10.48 -4.15
N GLY A 335 -17.79 -10.69 -3.60
CA GLY A 335 -16.59 -9.91 -3.92
C GLY A 335 -16.31 -9.77 -5.42
N GLU A 336 -16.85 -10.64 -6.26
CA GLU A 336 -16.73 -10.60 -7.72
C GLU A 336 -17.27 -9.32 -8.40
N ARG A 337 -18.09 -8.50 -7.73
CA ARG A 337 -18.53 -7.18 -8.24
C ARG A 337 -17.71 -5.99 -7.74
N LEU A 338 -16.52 -6.28 -7.20
CA LEU A 338 -15.53 -5.35 -6.64
C LEU A 338 -15.27 -4.07 -7.48
N PHE A 339 -15.51 -4.10 -8.80
CA PHE A 339 -15.22 -2.99 -9.72
C PHE A 339 -16.21 -2.86 -10.91
N ASP A 340 -17.46 -3.33 -10.78
CA ASP A 340 -18.48 -3.18 -11.86
C ASP A 340 -18.88 -1.70 -12.07
N PRO A 341 -18.61 -1.08 -13.24
CA PRO A 341 -19.01 0.29 -13.55
C PRO A 341 -20.53 0.54 -13.53
N ARG A 342 -21.35 -0.53 -13.52
CA ARG A 342 -22.83 -0.46 -13.57
C ARG A 342 -23.48 -0.30 -12.19
N ALA A 343 -22.70 -0.31 -11.10
CA ALA A 343 -23.18 0.02 -9.74
C ALA A 343 -23.02 1.53 -9.40
N ASP A 344 -22.86 2.39 -10.41
CA ASP A 344 -22.58 3.81 -10.22
C ASP A 344 -23.85 4.62 -9.98
N ALA A 345 -24.35 4.62 -8.74
CA ALA A 345 -25.41 5.52 -8.31
C ALA A 345 -24.98 6.98 -8.53
N ASP A 346 -25.85 7.81 -9.10
CA ASP A 346 -25.57 9.24 -9.33
C ASP A 346 -25.14 9.97 -8.03
N LEU A 347 -24.33 11.03 -8.14
CA LEU A 347 -23.93 11.82 -6.97
C LEU A 347 -25.16 12.32 -6.20
N ASP A 348 -26.22 12.70 -6.91
CA ASP A 348 -27.50 13.14 -6.33
C ASP A 348 -28.22 12.03 -5.55
N ALA A 349 -28.04 10.77 -5.96
CA ALA A 349 -28.57 9.62 -5.25
C ALA A 349 -27.71 9.23 -4.04
N LEU A 350 -26.42 9.61 -4.06
CA LEU A 350 -25.43 9.24 -3.07
C LEU A 350 -25.32 10.25 -1.91
N LEU A 351 -25.53 11.53 -2.21
CA LEU A 351 -25.32 12.64 -1.30
C LEU A 351 -26.65 13.15 -0.73
N PRO A 352 -26.63 13.82 0.44
CA PRO A 352 -27.82 14.47 0.97
C PRO A 352 -28.42 15.46 -0.03
N ALA A 353 -29.75 15.53 -0.12
CA ALA A 353 -30.44 16.46 -1.01
C ALA A 353 -29.99 17.91 -0.77
N GLY A 354 -29.69 18.65 -1.85
CA GLY A 354 -29.21 20.03 -1.77
C GLY A 354 -27.72 20.17 -1.45
N PHE A 355 -26.98 19.06 -1.23
CA PHE A 355 -25.58 19.11 -0.84
C PHE A 355 -24.69 19.73 -1.93
N LEU A 356 -24.86 19.33 -3.18
CA LEU A 356 -24.05 19.82 -4.28
C LEU A 356 -24.32 21.30 -4.54
N GLU A 357 -25.60 21.71 -4.57
CA GLU A 357 -26.01 23.09 -4.80
C GLU A 357 -25.56 24.01 -3.65
N GLY A 358 -25.74 23.60 -2.40
CA GLY A 358 -25.33 24.44 -1.26
C GLY A 358 -23.83 24.39 -0.94
N THR A 359 -23.06 23.59 -1.68
CA THR A 359 -21.59 23.63 -1.65
C THR A 359 -20.99 24.19 -2.94
N GLU A 360 -21.82 24.67 -3.87
CA GLU A 360 -21.36 25.27 -5.12
C GLU A 360 -20.33 26.39 -4.86
N GLY A 361 -19.25 26.40 -5.65
CA GLY A 361 -18.15 27.36 -5.51
C GLY A 361 -17.17 27.09 -4.36
N ARG A 362 -17.52 26.27 -3.37
CA ARG A 362 -16.61 25.88 -2.27
C ARG A 362 -16.28 24.39 -2.20
N GLY A 363 -17.13 23.53 -2.77
CA GLY A 363 -16.94 22.09 -2.82
C GLY A 363 -16.85 21.59 -4.25
N LEU A 364 -15.96 20.63 -4.49
CA LEU A 364 -15.98 19.78 -5.68
C LEU A 364 -16.05 18.32 -5.23
N VAL A 365 -17.02 17.58 -5.76
CA VAL A 365 -17.13 16.13 -5.55
C VAL A 365 -16.90 15.46 -6.90
N VAL A 366 -15.92 14.55 -6.95
CA VAL A 366 -15.64 13.75 -8.15
C VAL A 366 -15.79 12.27 -7.84
N LYS A 367 -16.23 11.50 -8.82
CA LYS A 367 -16.37 10.06 -8.69
C LYS A 367 -15.09 9.36 -9.12
N HIS A 368 -14.82 8.22 -8.49
CA HIS A 368 -13.83 7.19 -8.87
C HIS A 368 -12.35 7.59 -8.86
N TRP A 369 -11.96 8.77 -9.34
CA TRP A 369 -10.56 9.12 -9.49
C TRP A 369 -10.32 10.64 -9.53
N ALA A 370 -9.14 11.05 -9.08
CA ALA A 370 -8.59 12.39 -9.26
C ALA A 370 -7.06 12.27 -9.48
N PRO A 371 -6.42 13.25 -10.15
CA PRO A 371 -4.97 13.30 -10.28
C PRO A 371 -4.33 13.68 -8.93
N GLN A 372 -4.27 12.72 -8.02
CA GLN A 372 -3.95 12.94 -6.60
C GLN A 372 -2.64 13.69 -6.39
N VAL A 373 -1.59 13.34 -7.15
CA VAL A 373 -0.28 14.02 -7.06
C VAL A 373 -0.41 15.51 -7.40
N GLU A 374 -1.12 15.86 -8.47
CA GLU A 374 -1.33 17.26 -8.86
C GLU A 374 -2.22 18.00 -7.87
N VAL A 375 -3.29 17.36 -7.39
CA VAL A 375 -4.17 17.94 -6.37
C VAL A 375 -3.36 18.26 -5.11
N LEU A 376 -2.53 17.33 -4.63
CA LEU A 376 -1.72 17.52 -3.43
C LEU A 376 -0.64 18.61 -3.60
N ARG A 377 -0.04 18.72 -4.78
CA ARG A 377 0.99 19.74 -5.08
C ARG A 377 0.40 21.11 -5.45
N HIS A 378 -0.91 21.20 -5.67
CA HIS A 378 -1.55 22.45 -6.06
C HIS A 378 -1.53 23.48 -4.93
N ARG A 379 -1.19 24.74 -5.25
CA ARG A 379 -1.10 25.86 -4.29
C ARG A 379 -2.35 26.07 -3.41
N ALA A 380 -3.52 25.72 -3.92
CA ALA A 380 -4.79 25.87 -3.22
C ALA A 380 -5.04 24.79 -2.16
N THR A 381 -4.38 23.64 -2.25
CA THR A 381 -4.55 22.52 -1.32
C THR A 381 -3.84 22.84 -0.01
N GLY A 382 -4.59 22.79 1.09
CA GLY A 382 -4.11 23.15 2.43
C GLY A 382 -3.94 21.95 3.37
N ALA A 383 -4.71 20.88 3.16
CA ALA A 383 -4.68 19.67 3.99
C ALA A 383 -5.19 18.45 3.21
N PHE A 384 -4.80 17.26 3.66
CA PHE A 384 -5.17 15.98 3.06
C PHE A 384 -5.79 15.03 4.08
N VAL A 385 -7.08 14.70 3.91
CA VAL A 385 -7.72 13.60 4.63
C VAL A 385 -7.46 12.32 3.84
N THR A 386 -6.78 11.38 4.47
CA THR A 386 -6.28 10.18 3.82
C THR A 386 -6.54 8.93 4.63
N HIS A 387 -6.86 7.85 3.92
CA HIS A 387 -6.88 6.50 4.48
C HIS A 387 -5.52 5.98 4.96
N CYS A 388 -4.43 6.73 4.76
CA CYS A 388 -3.08 6.34 5.18
C CYS A 388 -2.52 5.10 4.47
N GLY A 389 -3.05 4.73 3.29
CA GLY A 389 -2.35 3.81 2.40
C GLY A 389 -0.99 4.41 2.05
N TRP A 390 0.05 3.58 2.03
CA TRP A 390 1.42 4.11 2.09
C TRP A 390 1.81 4.99 0.88
N ASN A 391 1.37 4.65 -0.33
CA ASN A 391 1.60 5.51 -1.50
C ASN A 391 0.98 6.90 -1.31
N SER A 392 -0.26 6.99 -0.84
CA SER A 392 -0.92 8.27 -0.52
C SER A 392 -0.21 9.02 0.59
N ALA A 393 0.29 8.32 1.61
CA ALA A 393 1.06 8.95 2.67
C ALA A 393 2.36 9.58 2.12
N LEU A 394 3.10 8.87 1.26
CA LEU A 394 4.30 9.40 0.61
C LEU A 394 3.99 10.57 -0.33
N GLU A 395 2.90 10.52 -1.10
CA GLU A 395 2.45 11.64 -1.92
C GLU A 395 2.15 12.88 -1.07
N GLY A 396 1.46 12.70 0.08
CA GLY A 396 1.22 13.77 1.04
C GLY A 396 2.50 14.32 1.67
N ILE A 397 3.43 13.44 2.08
CA ILE A 397 4.73 13.81 2.66
C ILE A 397 5.55 14.61 1.64
N THR A 398 5.67 14.12 0.42
CA THR A 398 6.47 14.77 -0.64
C THR A 398 5.86 16.09 -1.10
N ALA A 399 4.55 16.27 -0.97
CA ALA A 399 3.86 17.55 -1.18
C ALA A 399 3.93 18.49 0.03
N GLY A 400 4.46 18.05 1.18
CA GLY A 400 4.49 18.84 2.42
C GLY A 400 3.11 19.09 3.03
N MET A 401 2.16 18.18 2.81
CA MET A 401 0.77 18.35 3.22
C MET A 401 0.52 17.91 4.67
N PRO A 402 -0.13 18.75 5.49
CA PRO A 402 -0.79 18.31 6.72
C PRO A 402 -1.80 17.22 6.41
N MET A 403 -1.73 16.10 7.15
CA MET A 403 -2.62 14.97 6.95
C MET A 403 -3.56 14.73 8.13
N LEU A 404 -4.82 14.43 7.81
CA LEU A 404 -5.79 13.85 8.74
C LEU A 404 -5.90 12.35 8.43
N CYS A 405 -5.45 11.53 9.36
CA CYS A 405 -5.33 10.09 9.18
C CYS A 405 -6.65 9.36 9.52
N TRP A 406 -7.33 8.80 8.51
CA TRP A 406 -8.57 8.03 8.66
C TRP A 406 -8.42 6.61 8.06
N PRO A 407 -7.70 5.71 8.74
CA PRO A 407 -7.42 4.37 8.23
C PRO A 407 -8.67 3.50 8.08
N MET A 408 -8.67 2.63 7.07
CA MET A 408 -9.82 1.79 6.71
C MET A 408 -9.47 0.29 6.71
N TYR A 409 -8.35 -0.13 6.13
CA TYR A 409 -7.98 -1.55 5.97
C TYR A 409 -6.45 -1.76 5.90
N ALA A 410 -6.02 -3.01 5.65
CA ALA A 410 -4.61 -3.41 5.55
C ALA A 410 -3.78 -2.89 6.75
N GLU A 411 -2.60 -2.34 6.50
CA GLU A 411 -1.68 -1.81 7.50
C GLU A 411 -1.92 -0.34 7.84
N GLN A 412 -2.99 0.28 7.33
CA GLN A 412 -3.23 1.72 7.43
C GLN A 412 -3.33 2.23 8.87
N LYS A 413 -3.90 1.42 9.78
CA LYS A 413 -3.94 1.75 11.21
C LYS A 413 -2.54 1.81 11.82
N MET A 414 -1.64 0.92 11.39
CA MET A 414 -0.23 0.94 11.79
C MET A 414 0.47 2.18 11.21
N ASN A 415 0.23 2.49 9.92
CA ASN A 415 0.75 3.68 9.28
C ASN A 415 0.33 4.95 10.03
N LYS A 416 -0.94 5.06 10.44
CA LYS A 416 -1.43 6.17 11.27
C LYS A 416 -0.60 6.36 12.54
N VAL A 417 -0.27 5.29 13.27
CA VAL A 417 0.51 5.38 14.51
C VAL A 417 1.87 5.99 14.22
N VAL A 418 2.59 5.48 13.22
CA VAL A 418 3.93 5.96 12.85
C VAL A 418 3.88 7.41 12.37
N MET A 419 2.87 7.75 11.55
CA MET A 419 2.69 9.11 11.03
C MET A 419 2.43 10.14 12.14
N VAL A 420 1.74 9.75 13.21
CA VAL A 420 1.42 10.63 14.33
C VAL A 420 2.55 10.71 15.34
N GLU A 421 3.13 9.57 15.72
CA GLU A 421 4.10 9.46 16.81
C GLU A 421 5.54 9.77 16.37
N GLU A 422 5.91 9.48 15.11
CA GLU A 422 7.30 9.61 14.66
C GLU A 422 7.46 10.74 13.64
N VAL A 423 6.60 10.77 12.62
CA VAL A 423 6.69 11.80 11.56
C VAL A 423 6.14 13.14 12.05
N GLY A 424 4.98 13.14 12.71
CA GLY A 424 4.36 14.34 13.27
C GLY A 424 5.15 14.99 14.41
N ASP A 425 5.91 14.20 15.18
CA ASP A 425 6.76 14.70 16.28
C ASP A 425 8.13 15.18 15.78
N GLY A 426 8.70 14.50 14.77
CA GLY A 426 9.94 14.92 14.12
C GLY A 426 9.84 16.29 13.44
N ASP A 427 8.69 16.61 12.84
CA ASP A 427 8.42 17.92 12.24
C ASP A 427 8.33 19.04 13.30
N ARG A 428 7.75 18.75 14.48
CA ARG A 428 7.72 19.69 15.62
C ARG A 428 9.13 20.05 16.11
N GLY A 429 9.99 19.04 16.31
CA GLY A 429 11.36 19.25 16.77
C GLY A 429 12.23 20.04 15.78
N ARG A 430 11.98 19.91 14.47
CA ARG A 430 12.68 20.69 13.43
C ARG A 430 12.14 22.12 13.30
N GLY A 431 10.83 22.32 13.43
CA GLY A 431 10.20 23.64 13.43
C GLY A 431 10.58 24.51 14.63
N GLU A 432 10.82 23.90 15.80
CA GLU A 432 11.33 24.61 16.98
C GLU A 432 12.84 24.96 16.86
N ALA A 433 13.62 24.13 16.16
CA ALA A 433 15.05 24.39 15.90
C ALA A 433 15.28 25.45 14.80
N GLN A 434 14.33 25.64 13.89
CA GLN A 434 14.40 26.63 12.81
C GLN A 434 13.40 27.75 13.07
N GLY A 435 13.74 28.71 13.94
CA GLY A 435 12.90 29.87 14.23
C GLY A 435 12.71 30.80 13.01
N LYS A 436 11.77 30.49 12.11
CA LYS A 436 11.14 31.43 11.15
C LYS A 436 9.69 31.00 10.86
N GLY A 437 8.76 31.92 11.07
CA GLY A 437 7.32 31.72 10.98
C GLY A 437 6.84 31.29 9.59
N GLY A 438 6.21 30.13 9.55
CA GLY A 438 5.59 29.52 8.38
C GLY A 438 5.21 28.06 8.65
N GLY A 439 4.48 27.82 9.75
CA GLY A 439 4.27 26.47 10.29
C GLY A 439 3.51 25.55 9.33
N ALA A 440 4.18 24.52 8.82
CA ALA A 440 3.52 23.26 8.51
C ALA A 440 3.08 22.66 9.85
N GLN A 441 1.78 22.45 10.04
CA GLN A 441 1.29 21.70 11.19
C GLN A 441 1.25 20.23 10.77
N GLY A 442 2.20 19.44 11.28
CA GLY A 442 2.15 17.99 11.22
C GLY A 442 0.85 17.41 11.84
N CYS A 443 0.60 16.13 11.58
CA CYS A 443 -0.60 15.41 12.03
C CYS A 443 -0.74 15.51 13.56
N ARG A 444 -1.72 16.29 14.05
CA ARG A 444 -1.94 16.46 15.49
C ARG A 444 -2.66 15.23 16.05
N ARG A 445 -2.20 14.73 17.21
CA ARG A 445 -3.03 13.91 18.12
C ARG A 445 -4.24 14.76 18.53
N ARG A 446 -5.37 14.59 17.87
CA ARG A 446 -6.67 14.98 18.40
C ARG A 446 -7.44 13.70 18.64
N SER A 447 -7.79 13.44 19.90
CA SER A 447 -8.80 12.46 20.25
C SER A 447 -10.09 12.87 19.55
N LEU A 448 -10.52 12.10 18.55
CA LEU A 448 -11.89 12.07 18.08
C LEU A 448 -12.57 10.85 18.67
#